data_AF-A0A146KFN0-F1
#
_entry.id   AF-A0A146KFN0-F1
#
_cell.length_a   1.000
_cell.length_b   1.000
_cell.length_c   1.000
_cell.angle_alpha   90.00
_cell.angle_beta   90.00
_cell.angle_gamma   90.00
#
_symmetry.space_group_name_H-M   'P 1'
#
loop_
_entity.id
_entity.type
_entity.pdbx_description
1 polymer ?
#
loop_
_entity_poly.entity_id
_entity_poly.type
_entity_poly.pdbx_seq_one_letter_code
_entity_poly.pdbx_strand_id
1 'polypeptide(L)'
;NPINIRFICLLNCEKLNKSHFERCTQLTFFKAYKIKVIPPFCFSSCSKLRFVHAPIQEIQHNAFSYCHSLEVVDLDDVQLLSTSCFRSSGIKSFVNHNVQLIPEYCFQNSCIQNFESESVLEVEPNAFYLCTHLTNIILPNVEKFAKQFPDVRINQLQAQAQKCILTIDSQNYLLSITAKLAIHCKAVPDSFVYCNQTIKYFESTCSQVGQGAFAESSILVAKLPKCKVLGQHAFFGSLIQKINAAFVEQIGQSCFYNCYFLQKMSSQCLKIVDSHAFCNCVNIQMLNLEKVEVLGEDAIINCLSLAKIGKTGENRIWAKLKMVNRIIGILK
;
A
#
# COMPACT_ATOMS: atom_id res chain seq x y z
N ASN A 1 -2.76 46.98 -9.54
CA ASN A 1 -3.58 45.97 -8.86
C ASN A 1 -3.51 44.68 -9.68
N PRO A 2 -2.80 43.63 -9.23
CA PRO A 2 -2.42 42.49 -10.09
C PRO A 2 -3.59 41.56 -10.45
N ILE A 3 -4.80 41.84 -9.94
CA ILE A 3 -6.01 41.01 -10.08
C ILE A 3 -6.43 40.75 -11.56
N ASN A 4 -6.10 41.65 -12.50
CA ASN A 4 -6.49 41.51 -13.91
C ASN A 4 -5.39 40.99 -14.85
N ILE A 5 -4.21 40.65 -14.32
CA ILE A 5 -3.09 40.19 -15.15
C ILE A 5 -3.35 38.74 -15.59
N ARG A 6 -3.27 38.46 -16.90
CA ARG A 6 -3.47 37.11 -17.46
C ARG A 6 -2.17 36.38 -17.77
N PHE A 7 -1.13 37.13 -18.14
CA PHE A 7 0.16 36.60 -18.58
C PHE A 7 1.28 37.39 -17.92
N ILE A 8 2.27 36.68 -17.39
CA ILE A 8 3.48 37.27 -16.82
C ILE A 8 4.69 36.61 -17.48
N CYS A 9 5.62 37.43 -17.96
CA CYS A 9 6.91 36.99 -18.46
C CYS A 9 8.00 37.89 -17.86
N LEU A 10 8.87 37.32 -17.02
CA LEU A 10 9.93 38.04 -16.32
C LEU A 10 11.29 37.66 -16.90
N LEU A 11 11.87 38.57 -17.70
CA LEU A 11 13.16 38.34 -18.36
C LEU A 11 14.35 38.41 -17.40
N ASN A 12 14.37 39.44 -16.54
CA ASN A 12 15.52 39.78 -15.70
C ASN A 12 15.21 39.79 -14.20
N CYS A 13 13.98 39.47 -13.79
CA CYS A 13 13.61 39.46 -12.38
C CYS A 13 14.29 38.28 -11.67
N GLU A 14 15.05 38.57 -10.61
CA GLU A 14 15.81 37.56 -9.88
C GLU A 14 15.10 37.07 -8.62
N LYS A 15 14.13 37.83 -8.11
CA LYS A 15 13.40 37.50 -6.87
C LYS A 15 11.94 37.90 -6.96
N LEU A 16 11.08 37.04 -6.40
CA LEU A 16 9.69 37.36 -6.10
C LEU A 16 9.54 37.69 -4.62
N ASN A 17 8.49 38.42 -4.27
CA ASN A 17 8.15 38.71 -2.87
C ASN A 17 7.09 37.71 -2.37
N LYS A 18 6.98 37.58 -1.04
CA LYS A 18 5.86 36.88 -0.40
C LYS A 18 4.54 37.43 -0.94
N SER A 19 3.59 36.54 -1.25
CA SER A 19 2.25 36.91 -1.74
C SER A 19 2.20 37.80 -2.99
N HIS A 20 3.28 37.91 -3.79
CA HIS A 20 3.38 38.89 -4.88
C HIS A 20 2.21 38.79 -5.89
N PHE A 21 1.77 37.58 -6.20
CA PHE A 21 0.65 37.30 -7.10
C PHE A 21 -0.51 36.61 -6.38
N GLU A 22 -0.58 36.70 -5.06
CA GLU A 22 -1.68 36.09 -4.30
C GLU A 22 -3.03 36.61 -4.81
N ARG A 23 -3.98 35.69 -5.02
CA ARG A 23 -5.35 35.98 -5.51
C ARG A 23 -5.38 36.66 -6.89
N CYS A 24 -4.36 36.49 -7.72
CA CYS A 24 -4.43 36.85 -9.14
C CYS A 24 -5.29 35.84 -9.90
N THR A 25 -6.61 35.89 -9.68
CA THR A 25 -7.59 34.90 -10.17
C THR A 25 -7.74 34.88 -11.70
N GLN A 26 -7.18 35.86 -12.41
CA GLN A 26 -7.17 35.93 -13.86
C GLN A 26 -5.85 35.49 -14.49
N LEU A 27 -4.80 35.27 -13.69
CA LEU A 27 -3.49 34.82 -14.16
C LEU A 27 -3.61 33.40 -14.69
N THR A 28 -3.14 33.17 -15.91
CA THR A 28 -3.19 31.86 -16.60
C THR A 28 -1.82 31.30 -16.90
N PHE A 29 -0.82 32.17 -17.05
CA PHE A 29 0.51 31.81 -17.50
C PHE A 29 1.56 32.66 -16.78
N PHE A 30 2.56 31.99 -16.22
CA PHE A 30 3.74 32.61 -15.63
C PHE A 30 4.99 32.02 -16.26
N LYS A 31 5.89 32.88 -16.73
CA LYS A 31 7.23 32.51 -17.18
C LYS A 31 8.28 33.40 -16.55
N ALA A 32 9.36 32.83 -16.07
CA ALA A 32 10.52 33.56 -15.60
C ALA A 32 11.82 32.80 -15.89
N TYR A 33 12.91 33.52 -16.15
CA TYR A 33 14.19 32.89 -16.54
C TYR A 33 15.24 32.85 -15.43
N LYS A 34 15.07 33.66 -14.37
CA LYS A 34 16.05 33.76 -13.27
C LYS A 34 15.44 33.48 -11.89
N ILE A 35 14.15 33.15 -11.82
CA ILE A 35 13.47 32.89 -10.56
C ILE A 35 13.75 31.46 -10.12
N LYS A 36 14.51 31.32 -9.03
CA LYS A 36 14.87 30.03 -8.41
C LYS A 36 13.98 29.65 -7.24
N VAL A 37 13.37 30.64 -6.58
CA VAL A 37 12.55 30.41 -5.38
C VAL A 37 11.17 30.97 -5.61
N ILE A 38 10.15 30.15 -5.39
CA ILE A 38 8.77 30.62 -5.29
C ILE A 38 8.47 30.88 -3.81
N PRO A 39 8.37 32.15 -3.38
CA PRO A 39 8.24 32.53 -1.98
C PRO A 39 6.85 32.18 -1.42
N PRO A 40 6.60 32.36 -0.11
CA PRO A 40 5.40 31.87 0.52
C PRO A 40 4.17 32.58 -0.05
N PHE A 41 3.09 31.83 -0.27
CA PHE A 41 1.82 32.31 -0.81
C PHE A 41 1.90 33.00 -2.18
N CYS A 42 3.04 32.94 -2.90
CA CYS A 42 3.29 33.78 -4.07
C CYS A 42 2.18 33.71 -5.13
N PHE A 43 1.67 32.51 -5.42
CA PHE A 43 0.56 32.26 -6.33
C PHE A 43 -0.67 31.68 -5.62
N SER A 44 -0.76 31.83 -4.29
CA SER A 44 -1.90 31.31 -3.52
C SER A 44 -3.21 31.86 -4.10
N SER A 45 -4.20 30.99 -4.29
CA SER A 45 -5.52 31.32 -4.86
C SER A 45 -5.49 31.90 -6.28
N CYS A 46 -4.42 31.66 -7.06
CA CYS A 46 -4.41 31.90 -8.51
C CYS A 46 -5.20 30.80 -9.25
N SER A 47 -6.53 30.82 -9.10
CA SER A 47 -7.41 29.72 -9.50
C SER A 47 -7.40 29.38 -10.99
N LYS A 48 -7.01 30.32 -11.87
CA LYS A 48 -6.88 30.12 -13.33
C LYS A 48 -5.45 29.88 -13.81
N LEU A 49 -4.45 29.87 -12.93
CA LEU A 49 -3.06 29.68 -13.32
C LEU A 49 -2.88 28.24 -13.80
N ARG A 50 -2.44 28.07 -15.04
CA ARG A 50 -2.30 26.76 -15.71
C ARG A 50 -0.84 26.38 -15.93
N PHE A 51 0.00 27.35 -16.28
CA PHE A 51 1.38 27.10 -16.70
C PHE A 51 2.34 27.96 -15.88
N VAL A 52 3.32 27.31 -15.26
CA VAL A 52 4.40 27.95 -14.51
C VAL A 52 5.72 27.42 -15.04
N HIS A 53 6.41 28.26 -15.82
CA HIS A 53 7.70 27.93 -16.40
C HIS A 53 8.81 28.77 -15.79
N ALA A 54 9.68 28.13 -15.01
CA ALA A 54 10.82 28.77 -14.37
C ALA A 54 11.84 27.72 -13.90
N PRO A 55 13.13 28.08 -13.80
CA PRO A 55 14.16 27.19 -13.24
C PRO A 55 14.06 27.13 -11.71
N ILE A 56 12.95 26.59 -11.21
CA ILE A 56 12.59 26.57 -9.79
C ILE A 56 13.43 25.52 -9.06
N GLN A 57 14.07 25.94 -7.98
CA GLN A 57 14.85 25.11 -7.06
C GLN A 57 14.14 24.91 -5.72
N GLU A 58 13.32 25.88 -5.30
CA GLU A 58 12.59 25.83 -4.03
C GLU A 58 11.17 26.37 -4.17
N ILE A 59 10.21 25.64 -3.59
CA ILE A 59 8.80 26.03 -3.52
C ILE A 59 8.39 26.13 -2.05
N GLN A 60 8.12 27.35 -1.61
CA GLN A 60 7.85 27.65 -0.21
C GLN A 60 6.37 27.50 0.18
N HIS A 61 6.09 27.69 1.47
CA HIS A 61 4.80 27.46 2.10
C HIS A 61 3.63 28.07 1.32
N ASN A 62 2.61 27.25 1.03
CA ASN A 62 1.40 27.65 0.31
C ASN A 62 1.61 28.33 -1.06
N ALA A 63 2.80 28.22 -1.67
CA ALA A 63 3.14 28.92 -2.90
C ALA A 63 2.10 28.76 -4.02
N PHE A 64 1.57 27.55 -4.23
CA PHE A 64 0.53 27.22 -5.22
C PHE A 64 -0.75 26.67 -4.57
N SER A 65 -1.01 27.07 -3.32
CA SER A 65 -2.24 26.67 -2.61
C SER A 65 -3.47 27.19 -3.34
N TYR A 66 -4.50 26.36 -3.56
CA TYR A 66 -5.74 26.70 -4.27
C TYR A 66 -5.57 27.14 -5.74
N CYS A 67 -4.45 26.74 -6.39
CA CYS A 67 -4.27 26.88 -7.83
C CYS A 67 -4.99 25.75 -8.60
N HIS A 68 -6.33 25.76 -8.58
CA HIS A 68 -7.16 24.66 -9.09
C HIS A 68 -6.96 24.31 -10.59
N SER A 69 -6.51 25.26 -11.41
CA SER A 69 -6.28 25.04 -12.85
C SER A 69 -4.83 24.67 -13.20
N LEU A 70 -3.96 24.50 -12.21
CA LEU A 70 -2.51 24.34 -12.44
C LEU A 70 -2.23 23.03 -13.16
N GLU A 71 -1.81 23.08 -14.42
CA GLU A 71 -1.58 21.88 -15.23
C GLU A 71 -0.09 21.51 -15.29
N VAL A 72 0.77 22.51 -15.49
CA VAL A 72 2.21 22.32 -15.69
C VAL A 72 2.98 23.26 -14.78
N VAL A 73 3.91 22.68 -14.04
CA VAL A 73 4.95 23.37 -13.28
C VAL A 73 6.26 22.68 -13.62
N ASP A 74 7.29 23.45 -13.94
CA ASP A 74 8.64 22.90 -14.14
C ASP A 74 9.18 22.45 -12.77
N LEU A 75 9.30 21.13 -12.58
CA LEU A 75 9.61 20.50 -11.29
C LEU A 75 10.96 19.79 -11.27
N ASP A 76 11.62 19.58 -12.42
CA ASP A 76 12.80 18.72 -12.55
C ASP A 76 13.94 19.14 -11.61
N ASP A 77 14.21 20.45 -11.53
CA ASP A 77 15.30 21.03 -10.74
C ASP A 77 14.91 21.36 -9.28
N VAL A 78 13.66 21.10 -8.88
CA VAL A 78 13.20 21.43 -7.52
C VAL A 78 13.90 20.53 -6.50
N GLN A 79 14.50 21.14 -5.49
CA GLN A 79 15.22 20.47 -4.40
C GLN A 79 14.46 20.50 -3.09
N LEU A 80 13.67 21.56 -2.86
CA LEU A 80 12.97 21.78 -1.60
C LEU A 80 11.49 22.12 -1.82
N LEU A 81 10.62 21.34 -1.18
CA LEU A 81 9.19 21.61 -1.04
C LEU A 81 8.91 22.00 0.42
N SER A 82 7.96 22.92 0.61
CA SER A 82 7.47 23.32 1.94
C SER A 82 6.00 22.96 2.15
N THR A 83 5.57 23.00 3.41
CA THR A 83 4.21 22.69 3.87
C THR A 83 3.12 23.27 2.97
N SER A 84 2.16 22.45 2.56
CA SER A 84 0.98 22.86 1.78
C SER A 84 1.27 23.57 0.44
N CYS A 85 2.48 23.48 -0.12
CA CYS A 85 2.83 24.26 -1.31
C CYS A 85 1.96 23.95 -2.55
N PHE A 86 1.41 22.74 -2.66
CA PHE A 86 0.48 22.30 -3.72
C PHE A 86 -0.92 21.93 -3.20
N ARG A 87 -1.31 22.42 -2.01
CA ARG A 87 -2.63 22.14 -1.42
C ARG A 87 -3.76 22.64 -2.33
N SER A 88 -4.76 21.81 -2.61
CA SER A 88 -5.88 22.11 -3.51
C SER A 88 -5.44 22.63 -4.88
N SER A 89 -4.31 22.14 -5.39
CA SER A 89 -3.80 22.50 -6.73
C SER A 89 -4.28 21.54 -7.82
N GLY A 90 -4.32 22.02 -9.05
CA GLY A 90 -4.72 21.24 -10.22
C GLY A 90 -3.66 20.29 -10.78
N ILE A 91 -2.47 20.24 -10.16
CA ILE A 91 -1.31 19.53 -10.71
C ILE A 91 -1.66 18.06 -10.95
N LYS A 92 -1.38 17.53 -12.14
CA LYS A 92 -1.74 16.15 -12.52
C LYS A 92 -0.61 15.15 -12.32
N SER A 93 0.64 15.58 -12.47
CA SER A 93 1.80 14.72 -12.33
C SER A 93 2.91 15.43 -11.60
N PHE A 94 3.60 14.70 -10.74
CA PHE A 94 4.85 15.11 -10.11
C PHE A 94 5.89 14.06 -10.43
N VAL A 95 6.94 14.46 -11.15
CA VAL A 95 8.13 13.64 -11.41
C VAL A 95 9.32 14.49 -10.99
N ASN A 96 10.14 13.98 -10.07
CA ASN A 96 11.30 14.72 -9.57
C ASN A 96 12.35 13.76 -8.98
N HIS A 97 13.64 14.06 -9.18
CA HIS A 97 14.75 13.21 -8.77
C HIS A 97 15.68 13.87 -7.72
N ASN A 98 15.27 15.00 -7.16
CA ASN A 98 16.10 15.85 -6.31
C ASN A 98 15.51 16.09 -4.91
N VAL A 99 14.19 16.09 -4.76
CA VAL A 99 13.47 16.32 -3.50
C VAL A 99 13.67 15.13 -2.56
N GLN A 100 14.10 15.41 -1.33
CA GLN A 100 14.32 14.39 -0.29
C GLN A 100 13.16 14.25 0.70
N LEU A 101 12.33 15.28 0.85
CA LEU A 101 11.26 15.35 1.84
C LEU A 101 9.96 15.84 1.19
N ILE A 102 8.86 15.11 1.41
CA ILE A 102 7.51 15.58 1.10
C ILE A 102 6.85 16.10 2.38
N PRO A 103 6.66 17.42 2.52
CA PRO A 103 6.23 18.03 3.78
C PRO A 103 4.73 17.90 4.05
N GLU A 104 4.32 18.29 5.26
CA GLU A 104 2.94 18.19 5.74
C GLU A 104 1.96 18.89 4.78
N TYR A 105 0.85 18.21 4.47
CA TYR A 105 -0.20 18.68 3.56
C TYR A 105 0.26 19.12 2.16
N CYS A 106 1.49 18.80 1.73
CA CYS A 106 2.09 19.32 0.48
C CYS A 106 1.14 19.27 -0.71
N PHE A 107 0.50 18.11 -0.94
CA PHE A 107 -0.43 17.84 -2.02
C PHE A 107 -1.88 17.69 -1.54
N GLN A 108 -2.22 18.09 -0.31
CA GLN A 108 -3.56 17.88 0.25
C GLN A 108 -4.66 18.35 -0.72
N ASN A 109 -5.64 17.50 -1.03
CA ASN A 109 -6.77 17.80 -1.91
C ASN A 109 -6.35 18.25 -3.33
N SER A 110 -5.14 17.89 -3.79
CA SER A 110 -4.71 18.19 -5.15
C SER A 110 -5.26 17.20 -6.17
N CYS A 111 -5.27 17.59 -7.45
CA CYS A 111 -5.68 16.76 -8.58
C CYS A 111 -4.58 15.81 -9.07
N ILE A 112 -3.56 15.54 -8.25
CA ILE A 112 -2.42 14.73 -8.65
C ILE A 112 -2.86 13.31 -8.95
N GLN A 113 -2.43 12.79 -10.10
CA GLN A 113 -2.73 11.46 -10.61
C GLN A 113 -1.53 10.55 -10.57
N ASN A 114 -0.35 11.10 -10.89
CA ASN A 114 0.92 10.37 -10.92
C ASN A 114 1.95 11.09 -10.05
N PHE A 115 2.56 10.37 -9.12
CA PHE A 115 3.65 10.87 -8.29
C PHE A 115 4.84 9.91 -8.40
N GLU A 116 5.98 10.40 -8.86
CA GLU A 116 7.20 9.60 -9.01
C GLU A 116 8.40 10.38 -8.50
N SER A 117 9.08 9.81 -7.52
CA SER A 117 10.34 10.35 -7.04
C SER A 117 11.21 9.28 -6.39
N GLU A 118 12.39 9.08 -6.95
CA GLU A 118 13.37 8.13 -6.41
C GLU A 118 14.21 8.73 -5.27
N SER A 119 14.28 10.06 -5.17
CA SER A 119 15.12 10.75 -4.18
C SER A 119 14.47 10.96 -2.83
N VAL A 120 13.14 10.81 -2.73
CA VAL A 120 12.40 11.08 -1.49
C VAL A 120 12.73 10.01 -0.45
N LEU A 121 13.18 10.48 0.72
CA LEU A 121 13.55 9.69 1.89
C LEU A 121 12.48 9.76 2.99
N GLU A 122 11.70 10.85 3.04
CA GLU A 122 10.72 11.09 4.09
C GLU A 122 9.42 11.72 3.55
N VAL A 123 8.28 11.26 4.09
CA VAL A 123 6.96 11.84 3.84
C VAL A 123 6.30 12.20 5.17
N GLU A 124 6.02 13.48 5.35
CA GLU A 124 5.35 14.06 6.53
C GLU A 124 3.83 13.81 6.52
N PRO A 125 3.14 14.02 7.66
CA PRO A 125 1.74 13.67 7.80
C PRO A 125 0.85 14.38 6.79
N ASN A 126 -0.21 13.72 6.37
CA ASN A 126 -1.25 14.31 5.52
C ASN A 126 -0.76 14.90 4.18
N ALA A 127 0.48 14.62 3.76
CA ALA A 127 1.06 15.11 2.51
C ALA A 127 0.15 14.88 1.29
N PHE A 128 -0.54 13.73 1.25
CA PHE A 128 -1.48 13.35 0.18
C PHE A 128 -2.94 13.26 0.66
N TYR A 129 -3.29 13.88 1.79
CA TYR A 129 -4.64 13.81 2.34
C TYR A 129 -5.68 14.34 1.34
N LEU A 130 -6.77 13.60 1.11
CA LEU A 130 -7.83 13.90 0.12
C LEU A 130 -7.35 14.01 -1.35
N CYS A 131 -6.21 13.42 -1.73
CA CYS A 131 -5.80 13.32 -3.15
C CYS A 131 -6.64 12.30 -3.92
N THR A 132 -7.92 12.58 -4.14
CA THR A 132 -8.90 11.64 -4.73
C THR A 132 -8.54 11.14 -6.12
N HIS A 133 -7.72 11.88 -6.85
CA HIS A 133 -7.33 11.58 -8.22
C HIS A 133 -6.04 10.75 -8.32
N LEU A 134 -5.34 10.53 -7.20
CA LEU A 134 -4.04 9.87 -7.19
C LEU A 134 -4.20 8.40 -7.55
N THR A 135 -3.64 8.05 -8.71
CA THR A 135 -3.71 6.70 -9.28
C THR A 135 -2.37 5.98 -9.21
N ASN A 136 -1.23 6.66 -9.22
CA ASN A 136 0.08 6.02 -9.21
C ASN A 136 1.04 6.78 -8.29
N ILE A 137 1.71 6.06 -7.40
CA ILE A 137 2.76 6.61 -6.53
C ILE A 137 3.99 5.69 -6.51
N ILE A 138 5.15 6.26 -6.87
CA ILE A 138 6.44 5.58 -6.97
C ILE A 138 7.44 6.31 -6.08
N LEU A 139 7.81 5.66 -4.97
CA LEU A 139 8.65 6.19 -3.89
C LEU A 139 9.60 5.09 -3.37
N PRO A 140 10.62 4.65 -4.14
CA PRO A 140 11.39 3.45 -3.83
C PRO A 140 12.34 3.56 -2.62
N ASN A 141 12.73 4.78 -2.22
CA ASN A 141 13.77 5.02 -1.21
C ASN A 141 13.26 5.69 0.08
N VAL A 142 11.95 5.71 0.32
CA VAL A 142 11.39 6.28 1.56
C VAL A 142 11.72 5.41 2.77
N GLU A 143 12.47 5.98 3.71
CA GLU A 143 12.90 5.29 4.93
C GLU A 143 12.06 5.66 6.17
N LYS A 144 11.40 6.84 6.15
CA LYS A 144 10.64 7.37 7.29
C LYS A 144 9.27 7.91 6.86
N PHE A 145 8.21 7.45 7.52
CA PHE A 145 6.90 8.09 7.53
C PHE A 145 6.67 8.71 8.91
N ALA A 146 6.20 9.96 8.97
CA ALA A 146 6.04 10.69 10.22
C ALA A 146 4.97 10.09 11.16
N LYS A 147 5.23 10.21 12.46
CA LYS A 147 4.62 9.46 13.59
C LYS A 147 3.15 9.79 13.94
N GLN A 148 2.44 10.62 13.16
CA GLN A 148 1.07 11.01 13.48
C GLN A 148 0.23 11.14 12.20
N PHE A 149 -0.19 10.01 11.63
CA PHE A 149 -1.49 9.99 10.96
C PHE A 149 -2.56 10.13 12.05
N PRO A 150 -3.53 11.05 11.95
CA PRO A 150 -4.73 10.93 12.77
C PRO A 150 -5.41 9.61 12.36
N ASP A 151 -5.31 8.60 13.23
CA ASP A 151 -5.83 7.23 13.12
C ASP A 151 -5.44 6.39 11.88
N VAL A 152 -4.12 6.25 11.64
CA VAL A 152 -3.57 5.04 11.00
C VAL A 152 -2.27 4.64 11.70
N ARG A 153 -2.28 3.52 12.44
CA ARG A 153 -1.07 2.96 13.07
C ARG A 153 -0.33 2.02 12.11
N ILE A 154 0.65 2.54 11.37
CA ILE A 154 1.66 1.74 10.67
C ILE A 154 2.95 1.78 11.49
N ASN A 155 3.31 0.65 12.11
CA ASN A 155 4.66 0.46 12.65
C ASN A 155 5.47 -0.43 11.70
N GLN A 156 6.40 0.23 11.00
CA GLN A 156 7.53 -0.27 10.22
C GLN A 156 7.23 -1.15 8.99
N LEU A 157 7.21 -0.50 7.82
CA LEU A 157 7.35 -1.14 6.51
C LEU A 157 8.62 -0.60 5.83
N GLN A 158 9.64 -1.45 5.72
CA GLN A 158 10.69 -1.32 4.69
C GLN A 158 10.19 -2.08 3.46
N ALA A 159 10.04 -1.40 2.32
CA ALA A 159 9.52 -1.99 1.09
C ALA A 159 10.37 -1.58 -0.11
N GLN A 160 10.81 -2.57 -0.88
CA GLN A 160 11.31 -2.37 -2.25
C GLN A 160 10.40 -3.10 -3.24
N ALA A 161 9.80 -2.30 -4.15
CA ALA A 161 9.25 -2.57 -5.48
C ALA A 161 8.19 -3.67 -5.73
N GLN A 162 6.92 -3.27 -5.98
CA GLN A 162 6.31 -3.22 -7.33
C GLN A 162 4.86 -2.68 -7.29
N LYS A 163 4.64 -1.55 -7.99
CA LYS A 163 3.36 -0.91 -8.43
C LYS A 163 2.17 -0.94 -7.45
N CYS A 164 1.91 0.17 -6.76
CA CYS A 164 0.65 0.45 -6.08
C CYS A 164 -0.17 1.47 -6.91
N ILE A 165 -1.39 1.10 -7.30
CA ILE A 165 -2.39 2.04 -7.84
C ILE A 165 -3.43 2.31 -6.75
N LEU A 166 -3.65 3.59 -6.43
CA LEU A 166 -4.60 4.06 -5.42
C LEU A 166 -5.92 4.48 -6.11
N THR A 167 -7.08 4.24 -5.50
CA THR A 167 -8.36 4.79 -5.99
C THR A 167 -9.28 5.11 -4.81
N ILE A 168 -9.81 6.34 -4.78
CA ILE A 168 -10.59 6.93 -3.69
C ILE A 168 -11.96 7.35 -4.25
N ASP A 169 -13.02 7.33 -3.45
CA ASP A 169 -14.35 7.75 -3.88
C ASP A 169 -14.66 9.23 -3.67
N SER A 170 -15.87 9.62 -4.10
CA SER A 170 -16.39 10.99 -4.03
C SER A 170 -16.63 11.50 -2.60
N GLN A 171 -16.44 10.68 -1.58
CA GLN A 171 -16.57 11.04 -0.16
C GLN A 171 -15.26 10.87 0.62
N ASN A 172 -14.14 10.60 -0.07
CA ASN A 172 -12.81 10.40 0.53
C ASN A 172 -12.71 9.18 1.47
N TYR A 173 -13.54 8.16 1.26
CA TYR A 173 -13.31 6.85 1.85
C TYR A 173 -12.43 6.02 0.91
N LEU A 174 -11.45 5.31 1.48
CA LEU A 174 -10.54 4.41 0.76
C LEU A 174 -11.34 3.18 0.29
N LEU A 175 -11.96 3.23 -0.90
CA LEU A 175 -12.86 2.18 -1.37
C LEU A 175 -12.16 0.88 -1.81
N SER A 176 -10.95 0.93 -2.37
CA SER A 176 -10.27 -0.30 -2.80
C SER A 176 -8.77 -0.15 -3.06
N ILE A 177 -8.04 -1.25 -2.84
CA ILE A 177 -6.75 -1.55 -3.47
C ILE A 177 -7.04 -2.65 -4.51
N THR A 178 -6.96 -2.34 -5.80
CA THR A 178 -6.93 -3.36 -6.85
C THR A 178 -5.57 -3.33 -7.55
N ALA A 179 -4.85 -4.43 -7.75
CA ALA A 179 -5.15 -5.85 -7.51
C ALA A 179 -3.89 -6.70 -7.28
N LYS A 180 -2.81 -6.13 -6.74
CA LYS A 180 -1.62 -6.89 -6.38
C LYS A 180 -0.81 -6.12 -5.35
N LEU A 181 -1.00 -6.44 -4.08
CA LEU A 181 -0.11 -5.94 -3.05
C LEU A 181 1.15 -6.81 -3.06
N ALA A 182 2.25 -6.34 -3.66
CA ALA A 182 3.55 -6.99 -3.58
C ALA A 182 4.39 -6.33 -2.47
N ILE A 183 4.37 -6.90 -1.26
CA ILE A 183 5.23 -6.42 -0.16
C ILE A 183 6.47 -7.29 -0.11
N HIS A 184 7.64 -6.73 -0.39
CA HIS A 184 8.92 -7.40 -0.15
C HIS A 184 9.45 -7.07 1.27
N CYS A 185 8.79 -7.62 2.30
CA CYS A 185 9.24 -7.51 3.70
C CYS A 185 9.95 -8.80 4.14
N LYS A 186 10.78 -8.76 5.21
CA LYS A 186 11.35 -9.98 5.82
C LYS A 186 10.27 -10.80 6.54
N ALA A 187 9.36 -10.13 7.24
CA ALA A 187 8.19 -10.73 7.86
C ALA A 187 6.99 -9.79 7.70
N VAL A 188 5.79 -10.33 7.49
CA VAL A 188 4.54 -9.56 7.58
C VAL A 188 4.21 -9.39 9.06
N PRO A 189 4.09 -8.16 9.61
CA PRO A 189 3.81 -7.98 11.03
C PRO A 189 2.35 -8.29 11.37
N ASP A 190 2.11 -8.59 12.65
CA ASP A 190 0.79 -8.91 13.20
C ASP A 190 -0.24 -7.77 13.00
N SER A 191 0.24 -6.52 12.97
CA SER A 191 -0.56 -5.30 12.81
C SER A 191 -1.24 -5.15 11.43
N PHE A 192 -0.99 -6.06 10.49
CA PHE A 192 -1.53 -5.98 9.13
C PHE A 192 -3.05 -6.26 9.03
N VAL A 193 -3.68 -6.77 10.10
CA VAL A 193 -5.12 -7.11 10.21
C VAL A 193 -6.02 -5.98 9.72
N TYR A 194 -5.69 -4.73 10.08
CA TYR A 194 -6.60 -3.59 9.92
C TYR A 194 -6.55 -2.93 8.53
N CYS A 195 -5.58 -3.28 7.69
CA CYS A 195 -5.39 -2.66 6.36
C CYS A 195 -5.90 -3.51 5.19
N ASN A 196 -6.49 -4.68 5.45
CA ASN A 196 -6.68 -5.73 4.43
C ASN A 196 -8.14 -6.02 4.02
N GLN A 197 -9.10 -5.25 4.54
CA GLN A 197 -10.53 -5.45 4.25
C GLN A 197 -10.89 -5.19 2.78
N THR A 198 -10.01 -4.56 2.00
CA THR A 198 -10.22 -4.32 0.56
C THR A 198 -9.22 -5.05 -0.34
N ILE A 199 -8.15 -5.63 0.22
CA ILE A 199 -7.09 -6.30 -0.54
C ILE A 199 -7.59 -7.67 -1.00
N LYS A 200 -7.57 -7.94 -2.31
CA LYS A 200 -7.95 -9.26 -2.88
C LYS A 200 -6.76 -10.16 -3.24
N TYR A 201 -5.59 -9.59 -3.51
CA TYR A 201 -4.41 -10.32 -3.94
C TYR A 201 -3.18 -9.82 -3.19
N PHE A 202 -2.46 -10.75 -2.55
CA PHE A 202 -1.25 -10.50 -1.79
C PHE A 202 -0.09 -11.31 -2.38
N GLU A 203 1.07 -10.68 -2.57
CA GLU A 203 2.32 -11.32 -2.93
C GLU A 203 3.44 -10.81 -2.02
N SER A 204 4.29 -11.69 -1.51
CA SER A 204 5.42 -11.29 -0.67
C SER A 204 6.56 -12.28 -0.72
N THR A 205 7.80 -11.76 -0.69
CA THR A 205 9.00 -12.59 -0.48
C THR A 205 9.38 -12.73 1.00
N CYS A 206 8.45 -12.47 1.91
CA CYS A 206 8.68 -12.64 3.34
C CYS A 206 9.09 -14.06 3.69
N SER A 207 9.96 -14.21 4.69
CA SER A 207 10.27 -15.49 5.30
C SER A 207 9.18 -15.93 6.28
N GLN A 208 8.34 -15.01 6.76
CA GLN A 208 7.28 -15.31 7.71
C GLN A 208 6.08 -14.39 7.54
N VAL A 209 4.88 -14.92 7.78
CA VAL A 209 3.66 -14.13 8.04
C VAL A 209 3.38 -14.13 9.54
N GLY A 210 3.21 -12.95 10.12
CA GLY A 210 2.97 -12.73 11.54
C GLY A 210 1.61 -13.23 12.02
N GLN A 211 1.44 -13.22 13.33
CA GLN A 211 0.20 -13.63 13.98
C GLN A 211 -0.95 -12.69 13.61
N GLY A 212 -2.07 -13.25 13.17
CA GLY A 212 -3.26 -12.47 12.83
C GLY A 212 -3.15 -11.59 11.58
N ALA A 213 -2.00 -11.50 10.90
CA ALA A 213 -1.72 -10.50 9.86
C ALA A 213 -2.83 -10.32 8.80
N PHE A 214 -3.54 -11.39 8.45
CA PHE A 214 -4.64 -11.43 7.50
C PHE A 214 -5.93 -12.03 8.09
N ALA A 215 -6.09 -11.97 9.42
CA ALA A 215 -7.32 -12.34 10.08
C ALA A 215 -8.48 -11.48 9.57
N GLU A 216 -9.60 -12.14 9.30
CA GLU A 216 -10.85 -11.60 8.76
C GLU A 216 -10.65 -10.77 7.48
N SER A 217 -9.56 -11.04 6.77
CA SER A 217 -9.20 -10.30 5.58
C SER A 217 -10.04 -10.69 4.37
N SER A 218 -10.15 -9.75 3.44
CA SER A 218 -10.88 -9.97 2.19
C SER A 218 -10.01 -10.59 1.08
N ILE A 219 -8.79 -11.01 1.41
CA ILE A 219 -7.79 -11.56 0.48
C ILE A 219 -8.31 -12.86 -0.10
N LEU A 220 -8.22 -13.00 -1.41
CA LEU A 220 -8.60 -14.21 -2.16
C LEU A 220 -7.37 -15.04 -2.56
N VAL A 221 -6.23 -14.38 -2.87
CA VAL A 221 -5.02 -15.08 -3.31
C VAL A 221 -3.79 -14.54 -2.60
N ALA A 222 -2.98 -15.45 -2.04
CA ALA A 222 -1.66 -15.13 -1.49
C ALA A 222 -0.53 -15.86 -2.24
N LYS A 223 0.52 -15.15 -2.65
CA LYS A 223 1.74 -15.70 -3.26
C LYS A 223 2.93 -15.42 -2.35
N LEU A 224 3.51 -16.48 -1.80
CA LEU A 224 4.53 -16.43 -0.77
C LEU A 224 5.75 -17.30 -1.15
N PRO A 225 6.47 -16.98 -2.24
CA PRO A 225 7.50 -17.85 -2.81
C PRO A 225 8.76 -18.04 -1.95
N LYS A 226 8.92 -17.33 -0.82
CA LYS A 226 10.06 -17.51 0.11
C LYS A 226 9.63 -17.71 1.57
N CYS A 227 8.33 -17.80 1.83
CA CYS A 227 7.81 -17.90 3.19
C CYS A 227 8.07 -19.29 3.76
N LYS A 228 8.57 -19.32 5.00
CA LYS A 228 8.83 -20.52 5.78
C LYS A 228 7.82 -20.73 6.90
N VAL A 229 7.25 -19.66 7.45
CA VAL A 229 6.36 -19.73 8.62
C VAL A 229 5.10 -18.91 8.40
N LEU A 230 3.93 -19.53 8.63
CA LEU A 230 2.66 -18.82 8.75
C LEU A 230 2.26 -18.78 10.22
N GLY A 231 2.13 -17.58 10.79
CA GLY A 231 1.89 -17.37 12.21
C GLY A 231 0.51 -17.81 12.68
N GLN A 232 0.34 -17.77 14.01
CA GLN A 232 -0.93 -18.07 14.66
C GLN A 232 -2.05 -17.16 14.14
N HIS A 233 -3.25 -17.68 13.87
CA HIS A 233 -4.37 -16.88 13.34
C HIS A 233 -4.09 -16.07 12.06
N ALA A 234 -2.97 -16.30 11.35
CA ALA A 234 -2.51 -15.40 10.29
C ALA A 234 -3.54 -15.16 9.17
N PHE A 235 -4.43 -16.10 8.88
CA PHE A 235 -5.51 -15.98 7.91
C PHE A 235 -6.88 -16.32 8.52
N PHE A 236 -7.01 -16.25 9.85
CA PHE A 236 -8.23 -16.65 10.58
C PHE A 236 -9.48 -15.99 9.96
N GLY A 237 -10.49 -16.75 9.56
CA GLY A 237 -11.74 -16.21 9.00
C GLY A 237 -11.58 -15.43 7.68
N SER A 238 -10.43 -15.54 6.99
CA SER A 238 -10.21 -14.82 5.74
C SER A 238 -10.98 -15.43 4.56
N LEU A 239 -11.20 -14.62 3.53
CA LEU A 239 -11.83 -15.05 2.28
C LEU A 239 -10.87 -15.77 1.31
N ILE A 240 -9.72 -16.24 1.81
CA ILE A 240 -8.65 -16.77 0.96
C ILE A 240 -9.09 -18.02 0.22
N GLN A 241 -8.86 -18.05 -1.08
CA GLN A 241 -9.17 -19.15 -1.98
C GLN A 241 -7.93 -19.94 -2.38
N LYS A 242 -6.81 -19.25 -2.56
CA LYS A 242 -5.57 -19.86 -3.04
C LYS A 242 -4.36 -19.29 -2.35
N ILE A 243 -3.51 -20.17 -1.82
CA ILE A 243 -2.20 -19.80 -1.29
C ILE A 243 -1.10 -20.60 -2.00
N ASN A 244 -0.15 -19.88 -2.60
CA ASN A 244 1.05 -20.46 -3.19
C ASN A 244 2.24 -20.20 -2.27
N ALA A 245 2.64 -21.19 -1.47
CA ALA A 245 3.68 -21.03 -0.46
C ALA A 245 4.60 -22.28 -0.40
N ALA A 246 5.33 -22.51 -1.50
CA ALA A 246 6.06 -23.75 -1.77
C ALA A 246 7.06 -24.16 -0.66
N PHE A 247 7.63 -23.20 0.06
CA PHE A 247 8.69 -23.42 1.06
C PHE A 247 8.22 -23.30 2.51
N VAL A 248 6.91 -23.23 2.77
CA VAL A 248 6.39 -23.14 4.14
C VAL A 248 6.68 -24.44 4.89
N GLU A 249 7.43 -24.32 5.98
CA GLU A 249 7.83 -25.40 6.89
C GLU A 249 6.88 -25.50 8.09
N GLN A 250 6.30 -24.39 8.55
CA GLN A 250 5.43 -24.33 9.73
C GLN A 250 4.16 -23.52 9.50
N ILE A 251 3.04 -24.06 9.96
CA ILE A 251 1.73 -23.39 10.04
C ILE A 251 1.31 -23.35 11.51
N GLY A 252 1.14 -22.15 12.05
CA GLY A 252 0.79 -21.91 13.44
C GLY A 252 -0.67 -22.21 13.77
N GLN A 253 -0.98 -22.20 15.07
CA GLN A 253 -2.30 -22.54 15.59
C GLN A 253 -3.40 -21.67 14.96
N SER A 254 -4.50 -22.30 14.56
CA SER A 254 -5.68 -21.64 13.97
C SER A 254 -5.39 -20.74 12.75
N CYS A 255 -4.26 -20.93 12.06
CA CYS A 255 -3.83 -20.04 10.97
C CYS A 255 -4.89 -19.84 9.87
N PHE A 256 -5.55 -20.90 9.41
CA PHE A 256 -6.63 -20.88 8.43
C PHE A 256 -7.99 -21.30 9.02
N TYR A 257 -8.17 -21.15 10.34
CA TYR A 257 -9.45 -21.45 10.97
C TYR A 257 -10.57 -20.66 10.29
N ASN A 258 -11.71 -21.30 9.96
CA ASN A 258 -12.83 -20.67 9.24
C ASN A 258 -12.49 -20.08 7.86
N CYS A 259 -11.42 -20.52 7.19
CA CYS A 259 -11.17 -20.17 5.78
C CYS A 259 -12.06 -21.01 4.85
N TYR A 260 -13.37 -20.76 4.87
CA TYR A 260 -14.36 -21.57 4.15
C TYR A 260 -14.14 -21.62 2.64
N PHE A 261 -13.49 -20.61 2.06
CA PHE A 261 -13.26 -20.51 0.63
C PHE A 261 -11.92 -21.09 0.16
N LEU A 262 -11.05 -21.54 1.08
CA LEU A 262 -9.71 -22.02 0.73
C LEU A 262 -9.82 -23.32 -0.05
N GLN A 263 -9.45 -23.28 -1.34
CA GLN A 263 -9.51 -24.43 -2.24
C GLN A 263 -8.15 -25.13 -2.36
N LYS A 264 -7.07 -24.34 -2.41
CA LYS A 264 -5.74 -24.86 -2.72
C LYS A 264 -4.65 -24.18 -1.89
N MET A 265 -3.86 -25.02 -1.23
CA MET A 265 -2.57 -24.66 -0.65
C MET A 265 -1.48 -25.56 -1.24
N SER A 266 -0.38 -24.94 -1.71
CA SER A 266 0.81 -25.69 -2.13
C SER A 266 1.99 -25.42 -1.20
N SER A 267 2.48 -26.45 -0.53
CA SER A 267 3.78 -26.50 0.15
C SER A 267 4.48 -27.83 -0.15
N GLN A 268 5.81 -27.81 -0.27
CA GLN A 268 6.68 -28.97 -0.52
C GLN A 268 7.61 -29.29 0.68
N CYS A 269 7.62 -28.43 1.70
CA CYS A 269 8.56 -28.47 2.82
C CYS A 269 7.85 -28.48 4.18
N LEU A 270 6.53 -28.69 4.21
CA LEU A 270 5.72 -28.59 5.43
C LEU A 270 6.08 -29.68 6.45
N LYS A 271 6.57 -29.27 7.62
CA LYS A 271 7.00 -30.13 8.73
C LYS A 271 6.04 -30.05 9.93
N ILE A 272 5.53 -28.85 10.23
CA ILE A 272 4.70 -28.60 11.41
C ILE A 272 3.38 -27.98 10.97
N VAL A 273 2.27 -28.59 11.39
CA VAL A 273 0.93 -28.03 11.28
C VAL A 273 0.32 -28.08 12.67
N ASP A 274 0.17 -26.91 13.28
CA ASP A 274 -0.26 -26.79 14.67
C ASP A 274 -1.78 -26.98 14.83
N SER A 275 -2.24 -26.93 16.07
CA SER A 275 -3.63 -27.24 16.45
C SER A 275 -4.62 -26.31 15.76
N HIS A 276 -5.73 -26.86 15.29
CA HIS A 276 -6.82 -26.15 14.59
C HIS A 276 -6.42 -25.38 13.31
N ALA A 277 -5.21 -25.61 12.75
CA ALA A 277 -4.65 -24.81 11.66
C ALA A 277 -5.57 -24.68 10.42
N PHE A 278 -6.32 -25.71 10.06
CA PHE A 278 -7.26 -25.73 8.93
C PHE A 278 -8.68 -26.10 9.37
N CYS A 279 -9.03 -25.88 10.64
CA CYS A 279 -10.39 -26.12 11.12
C CYS A 279 -11.42 -25.36 10.26
N ASN A 280 -12.47 -26.05 9.83
CA ASN A 280 -13.55 -25.50 8.98
C ASN A 280 -13.11 -25.00 7.58
N CYS A 281 -11.96 -25.48 7.06
CA CYS A 281 -11.59 -25.29 5.65
C CYS A 281 -12.38 -26.25 4.73
N VAL A 282 -13.69 -26.07 4.63
CA VAL A 282 -14.60 -27.03 3.98
C VAL A 282 -14.31 -27.29 2.49
N ASN A 283 -13.74 -26.32 1.79
CA ASN A 283 -13.48 -26.38 0.35
C ASN A 283 -12.05 -26.80 -0.03
N ILE A 284 -11.17 -27.11 0.94
CA ILE A 284 -9.78 -27.45 0.61
C ILE A 284 -9.72 -28.82 -0.08
N GLN A 285 -9.19 -28.86 -1.31
CA GLN A 285 -9.22 -30.07 -2.14
C GLN A 285 -7.92 -30.88 -2.05
N MET A 286 -6.80 -30.21 -1.82
CA MET A 286 -5.48 -30.83 -1.84
C MET A 286 -4.56 -30.14 -0.82
N LEU A 287 -3.96 -30.96 0.03
CA LEU A 287 -2.96 -30.55 1.01
C LEU A 287 -1.89 -31.65 1.08
N ASN A 288 -0.62 -31.29 0.82
CA ASN A 288 0.49 -32.23 0.96
C ASN A 288 0.98 -32.26 2.41
N LEU A 289 0.84 -33.43 3.05
CA LEU A 289 1.28 -33.67 4.42
C LEU A 289 2.41 -34.72 4.51
N GLU A 290 3.02 -35.13 3.40
CA GLU A 290 3.99 -36.24 3.34
C GLU A 290 5.21 -36.05 4.26
N LYS A 291 5.65 -34.80 4.42
CA LYS A 291 6.82 -34.43 5.23
C LYS A 291 6.45 -33.90 6.62
N VAL A 292 5.16 -33.95 7.00
CA VAL A 292 4.71 -33.40 8.29
C VAL A 292 5.12 -34.35 9.42
N GLU A 293 5.93 -33.83 10.33
CA GLU A 293 6.44 -34.50 11.52
C GLU A 293 5.53 -34.27 12.73
N VAL A 294 4.92 -33.08 12.81
CA VAL A 294 4.04 -32.68 13.93
C VAL A 294 2.69 -32.22 13.37
N LEU A 295 1.62 -32.92 13.77
CA LEU A 295 0.25 -32.56 13.50
C LEU A 295 -0.48 -32.29 14.82
N GLY A 296 -0.89 -31.05 15.03
CA GLY A 296 -1.60 -30.59 16.21
C GLY A 296 -3.02 -31.15 16.33
N GLU A 297 -3.64 -30.93 17.48
CA GLU A 297 -5.01 -31.36 17.76
C GLU A 297 -5.99 -30.64 16.83
N ASP A 298 -6.92 -31.39 16.23
CA ASP A 298 -7.94 -30.90 15.31
C ASP A 298 -7.44 -30.02 14.16
N ALA A 299 -6.15 -30.17 13.78
CA ALA A 299 -5.48 -29.36 12.78
C ALA A 299 -6.17 -29.34 11.40
N ILE A 300 -6.96 -30.38 11.07
CA ILE A 300 -7.69 -30.47 9.79
C ILE A 300 -9.16 -30.90 9.96
N ILE A 301 -9.77 -30.56 11.09
CA ILE A 301 -11.19 -30.87 11.32
C ILE A 301 -12.10 -30.12 10.32
N ASN A 302 -13.20 -30.75 9.90
CA ASN A 302 -14.15 -30.21 8.92
C ASN A 302 -13.56 -29.81 7.55
N CYS A 303 -12.45 -30.41 7.13
CA CYS A 303 -11.88 -30.30 5.78
C CYS A 303 -12.57 -31.28 4.80
N LEU A 304 -13.86 -31.07 4.53
CA LEU A 304 -14.74 -32.05 3.87
C LEU A 304 -14.36 -32.38 2.41
N SER A 305 -13.76 -31.43 1.70
CA SER A 305 -13.40 -31.59 0.27
C SER A 305 -12.04 -32.25 0.03
N LEU A 306 -11.33 -32.67 1.07
CA LEU A 306 -9.94 -33.14 0.97
C LEU A 306 -9.87 -34.53 0.34
N ALA A 307 -9.74 -34.59 -0.98
CA ALA A 307 -9.79 -35.83 -1.76
C ALA A 307 -8.48 -36.63 -1.74
N LYS A 308 -7.35 -35.98 -1.47
CA LYS A 308 -6.01 -36.61 -1.45
C LYS A 308 -5.13 -36.00 -0.36
N ILE A 309 -4.72 -36.84 0.58
CA ILE A 309 -3.57 -36.61 1.47
C ILE A 309 -2.43 -37.45 0.92
N GLY A 310 -1.28 -36.85 0.60
CA GLY A 310 -0.11 -37.57 0.09
C GLY A 310 0.33 -38.69 1.06
N LYS A 311 0.50 -39.92 0.55
CA LYS A 311 0.82 -41.12 1.35
C LYS A 311 2.32 -41.25 1.53
N THR A 312 2.82 -41.26 2.77
CA THR A 312 4.15 -41.83 3.10
C THR A 312 4.21 -42.33 4.55
N GLY A 313 4.57 -43.62 4.71
CA GLY A 313 5.03 -44.25 5.95
C GLY A 313 3.98 -44.42 7.05
N GLU A 314 4.01 -45.54 7.77
CA GLU A 314 3.16 -45.85 8.92
C GLU A 314 3.42 -44.93 10.12
N ASN A 315 3.14 -43.64 9.97
CA ASN A 315 3.35 -42.66 11.01
C ASN A 315 2.08 -42.56 11.89
N ARG A 316 2.26 -42.49 13.22
CA ARG A 316 1.17 -42.42 14.23
C ARG A 316 0.10 -41.35 13.93
N ILE A 317 0.48 -40.35 13.13
CA ILE A 317 -0.36 -39.27 12.61
C ILE A 317 -1.56 -39.80 11.81
N TRP A 318 -1.40 -40.87 11.02
CA TRP A 318 -2.49 -41.43 10.19
C TRP A 318 -3.55 -42.20 10.98
N ALA A 319 -3.19 -42.72 12.16
CA ALA A 319 -4.16 -43.33 13.07
C ALA A 319 -5.14 -42.26 13.61
N LYS A 320 -4.63 -41.05 13.94
CA LYS A 320 -5.46 -39.89 14.30
C LYS A 320 -6.29 -39.39 13.11
N LEU A 321 -5.70 -39.32 11.91
CA LEU A 321 -6.42 -38.92 10.69
C LEU A 321 -7.57 -39.87 10.32
N LYS A 322 -7.40 -41.20 10.50
CA LYS A 322 -8.48 -42.19 10.29
C LYS A 322 -9.66 -42.00 11.25
N MET A 323 -9.42 -41.52 12.48
CA MET A 323 -10.47 -41.18 13.43
C MET A 323 -11.24 -39.92 13.02
N VAL A 324 -10.54 -38.87 12.57
CA VAL A 324 -11.18 -37.64 12.05
C VAL A 324 -11.97 -37.94 10.76
N ASN A 325 -11.43 -38.78 9.87
CA ASN A 325 -12.12 -39.22 8.65
C ASN A 325 -13.33 -40.14 8.91
N ARG A 326 -13.47 -40.75 10.10
CA ARG A 326 -14.70 -41.49 10.45
C ARG A 326 -15.91 -40.56 10.58
N ILE A 327 -15.71 -39.28 10.88
CA ILE A 327 -16.78 -38.27 10.86
C ILE A 327 -17.16 -37.91 9.41
N ILE A 328 -16.19 -37.92 8.48
CA ILE A 328 -16.41 -37.69 7.05
C ILE A 328 -17.21 -38.84 6.39
N GLY A 329 -17.07 -40.07 6.90
CA GLY A 329 -17.83 -41.23 6.43
C GLY A 329 -19.31 -41.27 6.86
N ILE A 330 -19.76 -40.36 7.73
CA ILE A 330 -21.14 -40.37 8.29
C ILE A 330 -22.07 -39.39 7.54
N LEU A 331 -21.56 -38.57 6.60
CA LEU A 331 -22.35 -37.66 5.77
C LEU A 331 -22.30 -38.02 4.28
N LYS A 332 -22.46 -39.30 3.94
CA LYS A 332 -22.78 -39.73 2.57
C LYS A 332 -24.28 -39.86 2.39
#